data_AF-A0A952B7P7-F1
#
_entry.id   AF-A0A952B7P7-F1
#
_cell.length_a   1.000
_cell.length_b   1.000
_cell.length_c   1.000
_cell.angle_alpha   90.00
_cell.angle_beta   90.00
_cell.angle_gamma   90.00
#
_symmetry.space_group_name_H-M   'P 1'
#
loop_
_entity.id
_entity.type
_entity.pdbx_description
1 polymer ?
#
loop_
_entity_poly.entity_id
_entity_poly.type
_entity_poly.pdbx_seq_one_letter_code
_entity_poly.pdbx_strand_id
1 'polypeptide(L)' 'MLGVFIVPTGIGAEIGGHSGDATPAAKLIAAACDKLIVHPNVVNASDINEMSENML' A
#
# COMPACT_ATOMS: atom_id res chain seq x y z
N MET A 1 11.27 -4.79 -12.22
CA MET A 1 10.97 -5.79 -11.17
C MET A 1 9.49 -5.78 -10.83
N LEU A 2 8.88 -6.94 -10.56
CA LEU A 2 7.53 -7.08 -10.01
C LEU A 2 7.61 -7.23 -8.49
N GLY A 3 6.87 -6.41 -7.74
CA GLY A 3 6.75 -6.50 -6.29
C GLY A 3 5.33 -6.85 -5.83
N VAL A 4 5.21 -7.31 -4.59
CA VAL A 4 3.92 -7.50 -3.89
C VAL A 4 4.03 -6.87 -2.51
N PHE A 5 3.07 -6.03 -2.13
CA PHE A 5 3.02 -5.42 -0.81
C PHE A 5 1.63 -5.59 -0.19
N ILE A 6 1.58 -6.27 0.96
CA ILE A 6 0.35 -6.63 1.66
C ILE A 6 0.47 -6.18 3.11
N VAL A 7 -0.55 -5.47 3.60
CA VAL A 7 -0.72 -5.17 5.01
C VAL A 7 -1.95 -5.91 5.54
N PRO A 8 -1.80 -6.80 6.53
CA PRO A 8 -2.93 -7.49 7.16
C PRO A 8 -3.78 -6.50 7.98
N THR A 9 -5.09 -6.53 7.78
CA THR A 9 -6.02 -5.66 8.52
C THR A 9 -6.42 -6.25 9.87
N GLY A 10 -6.81 -5.37 10.80
CA GLY A 10 -7.41 -5.78 12.08
C GLY A 10 -6.47 -6.41 13.09
N ILE A 11 -5.16 -6.46 12.82
CA ILE A 11 -4.15 -7.00 13.74
C ILE A 11 -3.32 -5.91 14.44
N GLY A 12 -3.55 -4.63 14.13
CA GLY A 12 -2.75 -3.53 14.63
C GLY A 12 -1.29 -3.60 14.16
N ALA A 13 -1.08 -3.82 12.85
CA ALA A 13 0.25 -3.85 12.26
C ALA A 13 1.01 -2.55 12.56
N GLU A 14 2.31 -2.66 12.85
CA GLU A 14 3.16 -1.50 13.17
C GLU A 14 3.20 -0.48 12.03
N ILE A 15 3.16 -0.97 10.78
CA ILE A 15 3.02 -0.16 9.57
C ILE A 15 1.69 -0.53 8.91
N GLY A 16 0.81 0.46 8.75
CA GLY A 16 -0.48 0.27 8.08
C GLY A 16 -1.58 -0.31 8.96
N GLY A 17 -1.38 -0.38 10.28
CA GLY A 17 -2.43 -0.70 11.25
C GLY A 17 -3.46 0.42 11.44
N HIS A 18 -3.16 1.62 10.91
CA HIS A 18 -4.01 2.81 10.99
C HIS A 18 -4.43 3.29 9.59
N SER A 19 -5.51 4.07 9.54
CA SER A 19 -6.08 4.58 8.29
C SER A 19 -5.05 5.37 7.46
N GLY A 20 -4.72 4.89 6.26
CA GLY A 20 -3.80 5.54 5.32
C GLY A 20 -2.30 5.41 5.63
N ASP A 21 -1.95 4.79 6.75
CA ASP A 21 -0.56 4.71 7.23
C ASP A 21 0.34 3.78 6.38
N ALA A 22 -0.26 2.84 5.65
CA ALA A 22 0.48 1.97 4.73
C ALA A 22 0.89 2.69 3.43
N THR A 23 0.24 3.80 3.08
CA THR A 23 0.42 4.46 1.78
C THR A 23 1.85 4.96 1.54
N PRO A 24 2.54 5.65 2.49
CA PRO A 24 3.90 6.11 2.25
C PRO A 24 4.87 4.96 1.97
N ALA A 25 4.74 3.84 2.70
CA ALA A 25 5.52 2.63 2.46
C ALA A 25 5.22 2.03 1.08
N ALA A 26 3.94 1.95 0.70
CA ALA A 26 3.52 1.47 -0.62
C ALA A 26 4.11 2.31 -1.76
N LYS A 27 4.06 3.64 -1.65
CA LYS A 27 4.64 4.58 -2.64
C LYS A 27 6.16 4.42 -2.75
N LEU A 28 6.86 4.24 -1.63
CA LEU A 28 8.30 3.99 -1.63
C LEU A 28 8.66 2.69 -2.35
N ILE A 29 7.93 1.60 -2.07
CA ILE A 29 8.15 0.30 -2.74
C ILE A 29 7.81 0.40 -4.23
N ALA A 30 6.74 1.11 -4.57
CA ALA A 30 6.35 1.34 -5.95
C ALA A 30 7.42 2.11 -6.74
N ALA A 31 8.10 3.08 -6.12
CA ALA A 31 9.23 3.78 -6.75
C ALA A 31 10.46 2.89 -6.99
N ALA A 32 10.55 1.74 -6.30
CA ALA A 32 11.65 0.79 -6.40
C ALA A 32 11.36 -0.39 -7.36
N CYS A 33 10.20 -0.44 -8.02
CA CYS A 33 9.82 -1.53 -8.92
C CYS A 33 9.04 -1.03 -10.15
N ASP A 34 8.96 -1.87 -11.20
CA ASP A 34 8.24 -1.49 -12.42
C ASP A 34 6.71 -1.64 -12.24
N LYS A 35 6.31 -2.54 -11.34
CA LYS A 35 4.91 -2.86 -11.05
C LYS A 35 4.80 -3.40 -9.63
N LEU A 36 3.83 -2.89 -8.86
CA LEU A 36 3.57 -3.32 -7.49
C LEU A 36 2.14 -3.85 -7.37
N ILE A 37 1.97 -5.11 -6.99
CA ILE A 37 0.65 -5.63 -6.65
C ILE A 37 0.35 -5.24 -5.20
N VAL A 38 -0.78 -4.59 -4.95
CA VAL A 38 -1.18 -4.13 -3.62
C VAL A 38 -2.56 -4.65 -3.22
N HIS A 39 -2.75 -4.91 -1.93
CA HIS A 39 -4.10 -5.11 -1.41
C HIS A 39 -4.82 -3.74 -1.35
N PRO A 40 -6.11 -3.61 -1.73
CA PRO A 40 -6.80 -2.31 -1.76
C PRO A 40 -6.72 -1.52 -0.45
N ASN A 41 -6.84 -2.18 0.71
CA ASN A 41 -6.71 -1.53 2.03
C ASN A 41 -5.33 -0.93 2.35
N VAL A 42 -4.29 -1.18 1.53
CA VAL A 42 -2.96 -0.57 1.68
C VAL A 42 -2.96 0.90 1.26
N VAL A 43 -3.76 1.21 0.24
CA VAL A 43 -3.77 2.51 -0.45
C VAL A 43 -5.10 3.22 -0.32
N ASN A 44 -6.12 2.52 0.18
CA ASN A 44 -7.46 3.03 0.42
C ASN A 44 -7.72 3.20 1.92
N ALA A 45 -8.25 4.36 2.29
CA ALA A 45 -8.66 4.66 3.65
C ALA A 45 -9.80 5.68 3.64
N SER A 46 -11.00 5.32 4.12
CA SER A 46 -12.18 6.17 4.04
C SER A 46 -12.39 6.71 2.61
N ASP A 47 -12.27 8.03 2.41
CA ASP A 47 -12.48 8.70 1.12
C ASP A 47 -11.18 8.90 0.31
N ILE A 48 -10.04 8.38 0.77
CA ILE A 48 -8.75 8.46 0.06
C ILE A 48 -8.42 7.16 -0.66
N ASN A 49 -7.92 7.28 -1.90
CA ASN A 49 -7.20 6.25 -2.64
C ASN A 49 -5.94 6.90 -3.19
N GLU A 50 -4.78 6.41 -2.76
CA GLU A 50 -3.49 6.99 -3.10
C GLU A 50 -2.58 6.04 -3.90
N MET A 51 -3.19 5.19 -4.75
CA MET A 51 -2.45 4.35 -5.68
C MET A 51 -1.50 5.17 -6.57
N SER A 52 -0.29 4.64 -6.78
CA SER A 52 0.61 5.13 -7.83
C SER A 52 0.29 4.47 -9.17
N GLU A 53 0.74 5.07 -10.27
CA GLU A 53 0.42 4.63 -11.64
C GLU A 53 0.82 3.18 -11.94
N ASN A 54 1.85 2.67 -11.27
CA ASN A 54 2.37 1.31 -11.45
C ASN A 54 1.81 0.29 -10.43
N MET A 55 0.82 0.68 -9.62
CA MET A 55 0.15 -0.22 -8.69
C MET A 55 -1.04 -0.93 -9.38
N LEU A 56 -1.20 -2.22 -9.08
CA LEU A 56 -2.34 -3.05 -9.49
C LEU A 56 -3.08 -3.63 -8.29
#